data_AF-A0A2V2VVF9-F1
#
_entry.id   AF-A0A2V2VVF9-F1
#
_cell.length_a   1.000
_cell.length_b   1.000
_cell.length_c   1.000
_cell.angle_alpha   90.00
_cell.angle_beta   90.00
_cell.angle_gamma   90.00
#
_symmetry.space_group_name_H-M   'P 1'
#
loop_
_entity.id
_entity.type
_entity.pdbx_description
1 polymer ?
#
loop_
_entity_poly.entity_id
_entity_poly.type
_entity_poly.pdbx_seq_one_letter_code
_entity_poly.pdbx_strand_id
1 'polypeptide(L)'
;MNANIGGAYARGVFACREIGYGREIMNLPAYAMYIGDSEEQTLREQVLILTKEVFTKLVLGSPEEKLYIKHRVMTLMSGGFSYFTRERDVFEFVEDVRAPGAEGVLKNGANYLLSGEFSSYDLQKLPLIIEFNRYDVEYNGRRGICLFPEAQYFNHQCEPNVEVTITYNSLKGRFFLSARTVRPVREGEELFINYMPGNTLPLSRLALAMKKRWGFECTCVRCKSRGIGAVTMLFVVVLLPMTAYLRSVNVHRTQEKQRGV
;
A
#
# COMPACT_ATOMS: atom_id res chain seq x y z
N MET A 1 -6.87 -15.96 23.83
CA MET A 1 -6.95 -14.88 22.82
C MET A 1 -5.53 -14.52 22.41
N ASN A 2 -5.09 -14.93 21.21
CA ASN A 2 -3.72 -14.71 20.74
C ASN A 2 -3.55 -13.26 20.26
N ALA A 3 -3.00 -12.42 21.14
CA ALA A 3 -2.46 -11.12 20.78
C ALA A 3 -1.12 -11.34 20.06
N ASN A 4 -1.13 -11.46 18.72
CA ASN A 4 0.03 -11.22 17.83
C ASN A 4 -0.30 -11.49 16.35
N ILE A 5 -1.35 -10.83 15.85
CA ILE A 5 -1.67 -10.74 14.42
C ILE A 5 -1.48 -9.27 14.03
N GLY A 6 -0.83 -9.03 12.88
CA GLY A 6 -0.21 -7.76 12.51
C GLY A 6 -1.14 -6.54 12.52
N GLY A 7 -0.56 -5.37 12.78
CA GLY A 7 -1.19 -4.06 12.53
C GLY A 7 -2.58 -3.89 13.15
N ALA A 8 -2.67 -3.89 14.49
CA ALA A 8 -3.92 -3.86 15.27
C ALA A 8 -4.83 -2.60 15.11
N TYR A 9 -4.75 -1.86 14.00
CA TYR A 9 -5.60 -0.68 13.75
C TYR A 9 -6.12 -0.53 12.31
N ALA A 10 -5.85 -1.48 11.40
CA ALA A 10 -6.35 -1.42 10.03
C ALA A 10 -7.60 -2.30 9.81
N ARG A 11 -8.43 -1.92 8.85
CA ARG A 11 -9.50 -2.79 8.32
C ARG A 11 -8.87 -4.04 7.69
N GLY A 12 -9.66 -5.10 7.50
CA GLY A 12 -9.20 -6.36 6.91
C GLY A 12 -10.31 -7.04 6.10
N VAL A 13 -9.95 -7.97 5.22
CA VAL A 13 -10.90 -8.82 4.49
C VAL A 13 -10.85 -10.22 5.08
N PHE A 14 -12.00 -10.76 5.49
CA PHE A 14 -12.10 -12.07 6.14
C PHE A 14 -13.03 -12.98 5.35
N ALA A 15 -12.69 -14.28 5.31
CA ALA A 15 -13.53 -15.28 4.68
C ALA A 15 -14.76 -15.59 5.56
N CYS A 16 -15.97 -15.34 5.05
CA CYS A 16 -17.21 -15.69 5.78
C CYS A 16 -17.61 -17.16 5.66
N ARG A 17 -16.83 -17.96 4.94
CA ARG A 17 -17.01 -19.40 4.71
C ARG A 17 -15.70 -19.99 4.20
N GLU A 18 -15.60 -21.31 4.13
CA GLU A 18 -14.47 -21.95 3.47
C GLU A 18 -14.39 -21.61 1.98
N ILE A 19 -13.17 -21.40 1.48
CA ILE A 19 -12.88 -21.08 0.08
C ILE A 19 -11.83 -22.05 -0.43
N GLY A 20 -12.14 -22.77 -1.52
CA GLY A 20 -11.20 -23.69 -2.15
C GLY A 20 -10.07 -22.97 -2.90
N TYR A 21 -9.02 -23.72 -3.28
CA TYR A 21 -7.91 -23.22 -4.08
C TYR A 21 -8.36 -22.62 -5.43
N GLY A 22 -7.69 -21.56 -5.88
CA GLY A 22 -7.88 -20.93 -7.20
C GLY A 22 -9.18 -20.15 -7.39
N ARG A 23 -10.02 -20.01 -6.35
CA ARG A 23 -11.31 -19.30 -6.47
C ARG A 23 -11.09 -17.81 -6.58
N GLU A 24 -11.77 -17.18 -7.55
CA GLU A 24 -11.87 -15.73 -7.64
C GLU A 24 -12.80 -15.21 -6.55
N ILE A 25 -12.28 -14.32 -5.72
CA ILE A 25 -12.99 -13.74 -4.58
C ILE A 25 -13.32 -12.26 -4.79
N MET A 26 -12.67 -11.61 -5.75
CA MET A 26 -12.84 -10.20 -6.07
C MET A 26 -12.47 -9.97 -7.52
N ASN A 27 -13.35 -9.26 -8.25
CA ASN A 27 -13.12 -8.82 -9.62
C ASN A 27 -13.67 -7.41 -9.77
N LEU A 28 -12.78 -6.43 -9.88
CA LEU A 28 -13.13 -5.02 -9.77
C LEU A 28 -12.60 -4.24 -10.96
N PRO A 29 -13.43 -3.39 -11.61
CA PRO A 29 -12.90 -2.40 -12.53
C PRO A 29 -12.10 -1.33 -11.74
N ALA A 30 -11.09 -0.75 -12.38
CA ALA A 30 -10.40 0.41 -11.81
C ALA A 30 -11.40 1.53 -11.59
N TYR A 31 -11.46 2.06 -10.37
CA TYR A 31 -12.33 3.20 -10.04
C TYR A 31 -11.82 4.48 -10.70
N ALA A 32 -10.51 4.65 -10.67
CA ALA A 32 -9.78 5.69 -11.38
C ALA A 32 -8.49 5.06 -11.90
N MET A 33 -8.06 5.45 -13.10
CA MET A 33 -6.80 4.99 -13.69
C MET A 33 -6.19 6.08 -14.55
N TYR A 34 -4.87 6.11 -14.61
CA TYR A 34 -4.14 6.95 -15.54
C TYR A 34 -2.94 6.16 -16.09
N ILE A 35 -2.79 6.17 -17.41
CA ILE A 35 -1.64 5.60 -18.11
C ILE A 35 -0.82 6.78 -18.58
N GLY A 36 0.47 6.79 -18.24
CA GLY A 36 1.34 7.91 -18.55
C GLY A 36 1.47 8.15 -20.06
N ASP A 37 1.57 9.43 -20.42
CA ASP A 37 1.67 9.83 -21.82
C ASP A 37 3.08 9.63 -22.39
N SER A 38 4.09 9.66 -21.52
CA SER A 38 5.51 9.42 -21.82
C SER A 38 6.17 8.61 -20.70
N GLU A 39 7.33 8.01 -20.99
CA GLU A 39 8.13 7.28 -19.99
C GLU A 39 8.74 8.21 -18.92
N GLU A 40 8.91 9.49 -19.25
CA GLU A 40 9.51 10.49 -18.36
C GLU A 40 8.54 11.03 -17.31
N GLN A 41 7.24 10.78 -17.48
CA GLN A 41 6.23 11.35 -16.60
C GLN A 41 6.37 10.81 -15.17
N THR A 42 6.51 11.75 -14.24
CA THR A 42 6.76 11.44 -12.84
C THR A 42 5.53 10.86 -12.17
N LEU A 43 5.74 10.03 -11.15
CA LEU A 43 4.65 9.55 -10.29
C LEU A 43 3.83 10.69 -9.69
N ARG A 44 4.50 11.80 -9.36
CA ARG A 44 3.85 12.98 -8.78
C ARG A 44 2.79 13.54 -9.72
N GLU A 45 3.13 13.68 -11.00
CA GLU A 45 2.19 14.15 -12.04
C GLU A 45 1.03 13.17 -12.21
N GLN A 46 1.30 11.87 -12.30
CA GLN A 46 0.27 10.85 -12.43
C GLN A 46 -0.75 10.90 -11.26
N VAL A 47 -0.26 11.05 -10.02
CA VAL A 47 -1.12 11.16 -8.84
C VAL A 47 -1.96 12.44 -8.88
N LEU A 48 -1.38 13.58 -9.27
CA LEU A 48 -2.12 14.83 -9.39
C LEU A 48 -3.20 14.77 -10.47
N ILE A 49 -2.93 14.14 -11.62
CA ILE A 49 -3.92 13.94 -12.68
C ILE A 49 -5.09 13.09 -12.16
N LEU A 50 -4.79 11.98 -11.49
CA LEU A 50 -5.82 11.10 -10.92
C LEU A 50 -6.60 11.80 -9.79
N THR A 51 -5.92 12.63 -8.99
CA THR A 51 -6.55 13.49 -7.97
C THR A 51 -7.55 14.45 -8.61
N LYS A 52 -7.17 15.07 -9.74
CA LYS A 52 -8.06 15.99 -10.48
C LYS A 52 -9.28 15.24 -11.03
N GLU A 53 -9.10 14.02 -11.53
CA GLU A 53 -10.22 13.18 -12.00
C GLU A 53 -11.20 12.84 -10.87
N VAL A 54 -10.70 12.36 -9.72
CA VAL A 54 -11.54 12.02 -8.56
C VAL A 54 -12.23 13.26 -8.01
N PHE A 55 -11.53 14.38 -7.89
CA PHE A 55 -12.12 15.65 -7.47
C PHE A 55 -13.17 16.16 -8.46
N THR A 56 -12.95 15.99 -9.76
CA THR A 56 -13.94 16.34 -10.80
C THR A 56 -15.24 15.54 -10.61
N LYS A 57 -15.16 14.24 -10.33
CA LYS A 57 -16.33 13.41 -9.98
C LYS A 57 -17.03 13.92 -8.71
N LEU A 58 -16.29 14.45 -7.74
CA LEU A 58 -16.86 15.02 -6.53
C LEU A 58 -17.63 16.33 -6.79
N VAL A 59 -17.14 17.17 -7.70
CA VAL A 59 -17.79 18.45 -8.05
C VAL A 59 -18.99 18.20 -8.98
N LEU A 60 -18.78 17.43 -10.04
CA LEU A 60 -19.68 17.32 -11.19
C LEU A 60 -20.46 16.01 -11.28
N GLY A 61 -20.03 14.97 -10.56
CA GLY A 61 -20.63 13.64 -10.60
C GLY A 61 -22.00 13.55 -9.92
N SER A 62 -22.57 12.35 -9.98
CA SER A 62 -23.86 12.03 -9.37
C SER A 62 -23.80 12.06 -7.84
N PRO A 63 -24.93 12.20 -7.13
CA PRO A 63 -24.98 12.09 -5.67
C PRO A 63 -24.35 10.80 -5.14
N GLU A 64 -24.53 9.67 -5.85
CA GLU A 64 -23.95 8.37 -5.51
C GLU A 64 -22.43 8.38 -5.64
N GLU A 65 -21.88 8.99 -6.69
CA GLU A 65 -20.42 9.12 -6.87
C GLU A 65 -19.81 9.97 -5.75
N LYS A 66 -20.46 11.09 -5.40
CA LYS A 66 -20.03 11.96 -4.31
C LYS A 66 -20.03 11.22 -2.97
N LEU A 67 -21.09 10.48 -2.69
CA LEU A 67 -21.22 9.67 -1.48
C LEU A 67 -20.13 8.58 -1.44
N TYR A 68 -19.89 7.90 -2.56
CA TYR A 68 -18.85 6.89 -2.67
C TYR A 68 -17.47 7.50 -2.38
N ILE A 69 -17.13 8.66 -2.95
CA ILE A 69 -15.84 9.33 -2.67
C ILE A 69 -15.72 9.66 -1.18
N LYS A 70 -16.73 10.32 -0.59
CA LYS A 70 -16.70 10.75 0.81
C LYS A 70 -16.63 9.56 1.79
N HIS A 71 -17.35 8.47 1.54
CA HIS A 71 -17.43 7.33 2.47
C HIS A 71 -16.48 6.18 2.17
N ARG A 72 -15.93 6.08 0.97
CA ARG A 72 -15.04 4.99 0.56
C ARG A 72 -13.64 5.54 0.35
N VAL A 73 -13.45 6.38 -0.66
CA VAL A 73 -12.13 6.87 -1.06
C VAL A 73 -11.48 7.70 0.05
N MET A 74 -12.19 8.68 0.61
CA MET A 74 -11.64 9.56 1.65
C MET A 74 -11.37 8.86 2.99
N THR A 75 -11.86 7.63 3.17
CA THR A 75 -11.63 6.82 4.39
C THR A 75 -10.44 5.88 4.27
N LEU A 76 -9.81 5.82 3.09
CA LEU A 76 -8.61 5.04 2.87
C LEU A 76 -7.42 5.65 3.61
N MET A 77 -6.41 4.82 3.88
CA MET A 77 -5.20 5.25 4.56
C MET A 77 -4.44 6.27 3.70
N SER A 78 -3.89 7.30 4.32
CA SER A 78 -3.01 8.27 3.65
C SER A 78 -1.64 8.26 4.31
N GLY A 79 -0.58 8.52 3.54
CA GLY A 79 0.76 8.71 4.07
C GLY A 79 1.58 9.66 3.19
N GLY A 80 2.74 10.08 3.70
CA GLY A 80 3.65 10.98 2.98
C GLY A 80 3.45 12.45 3.30
N PHE A 81 4.02 13.30 2.44
CA PHE A 81 4.01 14.75 2.58
C PHE A 81 3.06 15.38 1.57
N SER A 82 2.41 16.47 1.95
CA SER A 82 1.45 17.18 1.11
C SER A 82 1.99 17.45 -0.29
N TYR A 83 1.13 17.26 -1.29
CA TYR A 83 1.42 17.63 -2.66
C TYR A 83 1.32 19.14 -2.89
N PHE A 84 0.63 19.86 -2.00
CA PHE A 84 0.45 21.31 -2.08
C PHE A 84 1.26 21.98 -0.98
N THR A 85 1.92 23.10 -1.30
CA THR A 85 2.74 23.83 -0.32
C THR A 85 1.90 24.87 0.40
N ARG A 86 1.01 25.53 -0.33
CA ARG A 86 0.16 26.61 0.15
C ARG A 86 -1.29 26.34 -0.25
N GLU A 87 -2.22 26.92 0.49
CA GLU A 87 -3.64 26.82 0.19
C GLU A 87 -3.98 27.37 -1.20
N ARG A 88 -3.34 28.45 -1.64
CA ARG A 88 -3.52 29.00 -3.00
C ARG A 88 -3.25 27.95 -4.10
N ASP A 89 -2.28 27.05 -3.89
CA ASP A 89 -1.89 26.04 -4.87
C ASP A 89 -3.03 25.03 -5.06
N VAL A 90 -3.87 24.83 -4.04
CA VAL A 90 -5.07 23.99 -4.07
C VAL A 90 -6.15 24.65 -4.94
N PHE A 91 -6.35 25.96 -4.79
CA PHE A 91 -7.33 26.71 -5.58
C PHE A 91 -6.91 26.83 -7.06
N GLU A 92 -5.62 27.06 -7.33
CA GLU A 92 -5.05 27.02 -8.68
C GLU A 92 -5.26 25.63 -9.32
N PHE A 93 -5.04 24.56 -8.55
CA PHE A 93 -5.20 23.18 -9.05
C PHE A 93 -6.63 22.84 -9.49
N VAL A 94 -7.65 23.39 -8.82
CA VAL A 94 -9.07 23.13 -9.13
C VAL A 94 -9.68 24.14 -10.08
N GLU A 95 -8.93 25.14 -10.52
CA GLU A 95 -9.46 26.24 -11.31
C GLU A 95 -10.09 25.75 -12.62
N ASP A 96 -9.49 24.74 -13.26
CA ASP A 96 -9.97 24.18 -14.54
C ASP A 96 -11.14 23.21 -14.37
N VAL A 97 -11.51 22.84 -13.13
CA VAL A 97 -12.63 21.94 -12.88
C VAL A 97 -13.92 22.75 -12.97
N ARG A 98 -14.44 22.90 -14.18
CA ARG A 98 -15.65 23.68 -14.47
C ARG A 98 -16.58 22.91 -15.40
N ALA A 99 -17.88 22.94 -15.11
CA ALA A 99 -18.89 22.55 -16.08
C ALA A 99 -20.14 23.43 -15.97
N PRO A 100 -20.88 23.62 -17.08
CA PRO A 100 -22.18 24.28 -17.04
C PRO A 100 -23.13 23.45 -16.15
N GLY A 101 -23.66 24.06 -15.09
CA GLY A 101 -24.67 23.45 -14.24
C GLY A 101 -26.08 23.69 -14.76
N ALA A 102 -27.06 23.11 -14.06
CA ALA A 102 -28.47 23.40 -14.33
C ALA A 102 -28.76 24.90 -14.11
N GLU A 103 -29.64 25.46 -14.93
CA GLU A 103 -30.13 26.85 -14.80
C GLU A 103 -29.04 27.94 -14.88
N GLY A 104 -27.90 27.65 -15.52
CA GLY A 104 -26.82 28.64 -15.71
C GLY A 104 -25.91 28.84 -14.50
N VAL A 105 -26.10 28.08 -13.41
CA VAL A 105 -25.18 28.08 -12.27
C VAL A 105 -23.91 27.33 -12.65
N LEU A 106 -22.78 28.05 -12.74
CA LEU A 106 -21.49 27.44 -13.06
C LEU A 106 -21.02 26.58 -11.88
N LYS A 107 -20.96 25.25 -12.06
CA LYS A 107 -20.29 24.36 -11.10
C LYS A 107 -18.79 24.48 -11.34
N ASN A 108 -18.07 25.07 -10.39
CA ASN A 108 -16.62 25.14 -10.43
C ASN A 108 -16.00 24.59 -9.13
N GLY A 109 -14.77 24.09 -9.24
CA GLY A 109 -14.04 23.48 -8.14
C GLY A 109 -13.82 24.43 -6.96
N ALA A 110 -13.51 25.71 -7.22
CA ALA A 110 -13.28 26.70 -6.18
C ALA A 110 -14.53 26.95 -5.32
N ASN A 111 -15.69 27.16 -5.94
CA ASN A 111 -16.98 27.31 -5.27
C ASN A 111 -17.36 26.05 -4.50
N TYR A 112 -17.04 24.87 -5.03
CA TYR A 112 -17.28 23.61 -4.32
C TYR A 112 -16.43 23.53 -3.04
N LEU A 113 -15.16 23.94 -3.08
CA LEU A 113 -14.33 24.04 -1.86
C LEU A 113 -14.89 25.07 -0.88
N LEU A 114 -15.30 26.24 -1.37
CA LEU A 114 -15.86 27.32 -0.56
C LEU A 114 -17.24 26.99 0.04
N SER A 115 -17.97 26.02 -0.53
CA SER A 115 -19.25 25.55 0.02
C SER A 115 -19.12 24.88 1.38
N GLY A 116 -17.91 24.43 1.75
CA GLY A 116 -17.65 23.69 2.98
C GLY A 116 -18.02 22.21 2.92
N GLU A 117 -18.65 21.73 1.83
CA GLU A 117 -18.96 20.30 1.66
C GLU A 117 -17.72 19.41 1.50
N PHE A 118 -16.61 20.00 1.04
CA PHE A 118 -15.30 19.38 0.91
C PHE A 118 -14.24 20.47 1.03
N SER A 119 -13.43 20.44 2.09
CA SER A 119 -12.51 21.54 2.40
C SER A 119 -11.24 21.52 1.53
N SER A 120 -10.53 22.65 1.49
CA SER A 120 -9.18 22.71 0.93
C SER A 120 -8.22 21.73 1.61
N TYR A 121 -8.45 21.42 2.90
CA TYR A 121 -7.70 20.42 3.64
C TYR A 121 -8.01 18.99 3.20
N ASP A 122 -9.27 18.67 2.92
CA ASP A 122 -9.66 17.36 2.38
C ASP A 122 -9.03 17.12 1.00
N LEU A 123 -8.97 18.16 0.17
CA LEU A 123 -8.30 18.09 -1.11
C LEU A 123 -6.79 17.90 -0.99
N GLN A 124 -6.15 18.48 0.03
CA GLN A 124 -4.72 18.23 0.29
C GLN A 124 -4.45 16.77 0.71
N LYS A 125 -5.41 16.10 1.36
CA LYS A 125 -5.31 14.68 1.72
C LYS A 125 -5.53 13.74 0.54
N LEU A 126 -6.41 14.09 -0.39
CA LEU A 126 -6.78 13.23 -1.52
C LEU A 126 -5.58 12.67 -2.32
N PRO A 127 -4.57 13.45 -2.73
CA PRO A 127 -3.41 12.89 -3.44
C PRO A 127 -2.58 11.95 -2.56
N LEU A 128 -2.51 12.18 -1.24
CA LEU A 128 -1.82 11.28 -0.29
C LEU A 128 -2.54 9.94 -0.18
N ILE A 129 -3.88 9.97 -0.17
CA ILE A 129 -4.71 8.78 -0.21
C ILE A 129 -4.47 8.02 -1.52
N ILE A 130 -4.54 8.70 -2.65
CA ILE A 130 -4.34 8.08 -3.96
C ILE A 130 -2.94 7.46 -4.05
N GLU A 131 -1.90 8.19 -3.68
CA GLU A 131 -0.52 7.70 -3.73
C GLU A 131 -0.34 6.45 -2.87
N PHE A 132 -0.86 6.45 -1.64
CA PHE A 132 -0.70 5.37 -0.67
C PHE A 132 -1.40 4.07 -1.11
N ASN A 133 -2.55 4.20 -1.80
CA ASN A 133 -3.44 3.10 -2.15
C ASN A 133 -3.35 2.68 -3.63
N ARG A 134 -2.47 3.30 -4.42
CA ARG A 134 -2.38 2.97 -5.85
C ARG A 134 -1.81 1.58 -6.10
N TYR A 135 -2.22 0.99 -7.21
CA TYR A 135 -1.52 -0.09 -7.88
C TYR A 135 -0.79 0.46 -9.09
N ASP A 136 0.51 0.14 -9.21
CA ASP A 136 1.28 0.44 -10.40
C ASP A 136 0.89 -0.56 -11.50
N VAL A 137 0.66 -0.07 -12.72
CA VAL A 137 0.27 -0.87 -13.88
C VAL A 137 1.13 -0.52 -15.10
N GLU A 138 1.11 -1.39 -16.10
CA GLU A 138 1.74 -1.13 -17.39
C GLU A 138 0.74 -1.46 -18.52
N TYR A 139 0.71 -0.61 -19.54
CA TYR A 139 -0.08 -0.84 -20.75
C TYR A 139 0.72 -0.40 -21.98
N ASN A 140 0.97 -1.33 -22.90
CA ASN A 140 1.75 -1.07 -24.13
C ASN A 140 3.09 -0.36 -23.86
N GLY A 141 3.84 -0.82 -22.85
CA GLY A 141 5.13 -0.25 -22.46
C GLY A 141 5.05 1.06 -21.67
N ARG A 142 3.85 1.60 -21.43
CA ARG A 142 3.64 2.82 -20.65
C ARG A 142 3.25 2.49 -19.23
N ARG A 143 3.93 3.12 -18.28
CA ARG A 143 3.62 2.99 -16.85
C ARG A 143 2.38 3.81 -16.51
N GLY A 144 1.59 3.31 -15.58
CA GLY A 144 0.41 3.99 -15.08
C GLY A 144 0.10 3.61 -13.65
N ILE A 145 -0.97 4.19 -13.13
CA ILE A 145 -1.49 3.92 -11.79
C ILE A 145 -2.99 3.68 -11.84
N CYS A 146 -3.47 2.77 -10.99
CA CYS A 146 -4.88 2.48 -10.82
C CYS A 146 -5.27 2.57 -9.34
N LEU A 147 -6.50 2.97 -9.07
CA LEU A 147 -7.10 2.94 -7.75
C LEU A 147 -8.26 1.93 -7.73
N PHE A 148 -8.19 1.01 -6.76
CA PHE A 148 -9.23 0.02 -6.46
C PHE A 148 -9.58 0.12 -4.97
N PRO A 149 -10.53 0.99 -4.56
CA PRO A 149 -10.80 1.27 -3.15
C PRO A 149 -11.16 0.04 -2.32
N GLU A 150 -11.89 -0.92 -2.88
CA GLU A 150 -12.28 -2.17 -2.24
C GLU A 150 -11.09 -3.10 -1.95
N ALA A 151 -10.07 -3.09 -2.82
CA ALA A 151 -8.91 -3.96 -2.68
C ALA A 151 -7.93 -3.47 -1.59
N GLN A 152 -8.06 -2.23 -1.13
CA GLN A 152 -7.18 -1.64 -0.10
C GLN A 152 -7.38 -2.26 1.28
N TYR A 153 -8.44 -3.03 1.49
CA TYR A 153 -8.69 -3.72 2.75
C TYR A 153 -7.86 -4.99 2.89
N PHE A 154 -7.22 -5.48 1.82
CA PHE A 154 -6.31 -6.62 1.95
C PHE A 154 -5.04 -6.20 2.68
N ASN A 155 -4.76 -6.86 3.80
CA ASN A 155 -3.50 -6.67 4.51
C ASN A 155 -2.36 -7.47 3.87
N HIS A 156 -1.13 -7.16 4.29
CA HIS A 156 0.07 -7.80 3.77
C HIS A 156 0.47 -9.06 4.53
N GLN A 157 0.80 -10.12 3.80
CA GLN A 157 1.72 -11.17 4.24
C GLN A 157 2.75 -11.49 3.16
N CYS A 158 3.98 -11.82 3.58
CA CYS A 158 5.04 -12.22 2.64
C CYS A 158 4.80 -13.60 2.01
N GLU A 159 3.93 -14.39 2.61
CA GLU A 159 3.41 -15.66 2.08
C GLU A 159 1.87 -15.57 2.15
N PRO A 160 1.25 -14.94 1.13
CA PRO A 160 -0.17 -14.63 1.15
C PRO A 160 -1.03 -15.86 0.89
N ASN A 161 -2.33 -15.76 1.19
CA ASN A 161 -3.34 -16.73 0.76
C ASN A 161 -4.17 -16.24 -0.44
N VAL A 162 -3.94 -15.00 -0.90
CA VAL A 162 -4.53 -14.42 -2.10
C VAL A 162 -3.45 -13.83 -3.00
N GLU A 163 -3.56 -14.12 -4.29
CA GLU A 163 -2.82 -13.44 -5.35
C GLU A 163 -3.72 -12.42 -6.04
N VAL A 164 -3.14 -11.27 -6.36
CA VAL A 164 -3.81 -10.20 -7.11
C VAL A 164 -3.15 -10.06 -8.47
N THR A 165 -3.96 -10.11 -9.52
CA THR A 165 -3.56 -9.82 -10.89
C THR A 165 -4.35 -8.62 -11.41
N ILE A 166 -3.70 -7.77 -12.20
CA ILE A 166 -4.34 -6.60 -12.82
C ILE A 166 -4.16 -6.71 -14.32
N THR A 167 -5.27 -6.72 -15.05
CA THR A 167 -5.26 -6.88 -16.52
C THR A 167 -6.09 -5.81 -17.19
N TYR A 168 -5.63 -5.33 -18.34
CA TYR A 168 -6.40 -4.37 -19.14
C TYR A 168 -7.45 -5.09 -19.96
N ASN A 169 -8.71 -4.67 -19.86
CA ASN A 169 -9.79 -5.17 -20.68
C ASN A 169 -10.08 -4.19 -21.82
N SER A 170 -9.64 -4.53 -23.04
CA SER A 170 -9.79 -3.67 -24.22
C SER A 170 -11.25 -3.40 -24.61
N LEU A 171 -12.17 -4.34 -24.36
CA LEU A 171 -13.59 -4.16 -24.66
C LEU A 171 -14.27 -3.17 -23.71
N LYS A 172 -13.80 -3.11 -22.45
CA LYS A 172 -14.31 -2.20 -21.42
C LYS A 172 -13.48 -0.92 -21.28
N GLY A 173 -12.36 -0.84 -22.00
CA GLY A 173 -11.44 0.29 -21.99
C GLY A 173 -10.89 0.63 -20.61
N ARG A 174 -10.64 -0.37 -19.75
CA ARG A 174 -10.12 -0.16 -18.39
C ARG A 174 -9.44 -1.38 -17.79
N PHE A 175 -8.62 -1.16 -16.77
CA PHE A 175 -8.03 -2.22 -15.96
C PHE A 175 -9.04 -2.88 -15.03
N PHE A 176 -8.83 -4.18 -14.78
CA PHE A 176 -9.56 -4.97 -13.81
C PHE A 176 -8.57 -5.65 -12.86
N LEU A 177 -8.88 -5.60 -11.57
CA LEU A 177 -8.19 -6.32 -10.52
C LEU A 177 -8.92 -7.62 -10.25
N SER A 178 -8.22 -8.75 -10.37
CA SER A 178 -8.70 -10.10 -10.02
C SER A 178 -7.91 -10.59 -8.82
N ALA A 179 -8.59 -10.89 -7.71
CA ALA A 179 -8.00 -11.52 -6.55
C ALA A 179 -8.44 -12.99 -6.45
N ARG A 180 -7.48 -13.91 -6.39
CA ARG A 180 -7.72 -15.36 -6.34
C ARG A 180 -6.99 -16.01 -5.18
N THR A 181 -7.63 -16.95 -4.51
CA THR A 181 -6.99 -17.73 -3.44
C THR A 181 -5.89 -18.63 -4.01
N VAL A 182 -4.71 -18.64 -3.38
CA VAL A 182 -3.59 -19.52 -3.77
C VAL A 182 -3.46 -20.77 -2.90
N ARG A 183 -4.37 -20.94 -1.94
CA ARG A 183 -4.55 -22.14 -1.10
C ARG A 183 -5.97 -22.16 -0.55
N PRO A 184 -6.46 -23.30 -0.02
CA PRO A 184 -7.70 -23.30 0.75
C PRO A 184 -7.63 -22.29 1.91
N VAL A 185 -8.74 -21.58 2.12
CA VAL A 185 -8.93 -20.57 3.17
C VAL A 185 -10.08 -21.00 4.06
N ARG A 186 -9.87 -20.99 5.37
CA ARG A 186 -10.90 -21.37 6.34
C ARG A 186 -11.89 -20.24 6.59
N GLU A 187 -13.08 -20.57 7.05
CA GLU A 187 -14.00 -19.57 7.60
C GLU A 187 -13.35 -18.80 8.76
N GLY A 188 -13.54 -17.49 8.79
CA GLY A 188 -12.95 -16.55 9.74
C GLY A 188 -11.48 -16.21 9.48
N GLU A 189 -10.81 -16.87 8.53
CA GLU A 189 -9.43 -16.57 8.19
C GLU A 189 -9.34 -15.24 7.41
N GLU A 190 -8.35 -14.41 7.76
CA GLU A 190 -8.06 -13.17 7.05
C GLU A 190 -7.39 -13.47 5.70
N LEU A 191 -7.78 -12.70 4.68
CA LEU A 191 -7.24 -12.75 3.34
C LEU A 191 -6.11 -11.73 3.21
N PHE A 192 -4.93 -12.22 2.86
CA PHE A 192 -3.72 -11.42 2.73
C PHE A 192 -3.19 -11.47 1.31
N ILE A 193 -2.64 -10.34 0.86
CA ILE A 193 -1.91 -10.22 -0.41
C ILE A 193 -0.43 -9.90 -0.14
N ASN A 194 0.41 -10.05 -1.16
CA ASN A 194 1.79 -9.56 -1.10
C ASN A 194 1.87 -8.17 -1.74
N TYR A 195 2.22 -7.14 -0.98
CA TYR A 195 2.37 -5.77 -1.47
C TYR A 195 3.63 -5.57 -2.34
N MET A 196 4.59 -6.48 -2.24
CA MET A 196 5.83 -6.44 -3.01
C MET A 196 6.09 -7.84 -3.60
N PRO A 197 5.26 -8.29 -4.56
CA PRO A 197 5.46 -9.58 -5.19
C PRO A 197 6.87 -9.67 -5.83
N GLY A 198 7.50 -10.83 -5.71
CA GLY A 198 8.84 -11.07 -6.28
C GLY A 198 10.02 -10.39 -5.56
N ASN A 199 9.81 -9.61 -4.49
CA ASN A 199 10.94 -8.99 -3.80
C ASN A 199 11.85 -10.03 -3.12
N THR A 200 13.16 -9.84 -3.27
CA THR A 200 14.22 -10.70 -2.69
C THR A 200 15.00 -9.99 -1.59
N LEU A 201 14.44 -8.91 -1.05
CA LEU A 201 15.13 -8.04 -0.09
C LEU A 201 15.52 -8.82 1.18
N PRO A 202 16.72 -8.58 1.75
CA PRO A 202 17.07 -8.99 3.10
C PRO A 202 16.05 -8.49 4.12
N LEU A 203 15.86 -9.20 5.24
CA LEU A 203 14.81 -8.89 6.22
C LEU A 203 14.85 -7.43 6.72
N SER A 204 16.03 -6.89 6.99
CA SER A 204 16.20 -5.50 7.43
C SER A 204 15.78 -4.49 6.36
N ARG A 205 16.10 -4.75 5.08
CA ARG A 205 15.72 -3.90 3.95
C ARG A 205 14.23 -4.01 3.65
N LEU A 206 13.66 -5.21 3.78
CA LEU A 206 12.23 -5.44 3.68
C LEU A 206 11.47 -4.63 4.75
N ALA A 207 11.88 -4.72 6.02
CA ALA A 207 11.28 -3.96 7.11
C ALA A 207 11.35 -2.44 6.87
N LEU A 208 12.51 -1.94 6.43
CA LEU A 208 12.67 -0.53 6.08
C LEU A 208 11.79 -0.10 4.90
N ALA A 209 11.70 -0.92 3.85
CA ALA A 209 10.85 -0.63 2.68
C ALA A 209 9.36 -0.59 3.08
N MET A 210 8.91 -1.57 3.87
CA MET A 210 7.54 -1.62 4.38
C MET A 210 7.21 -0.41 5.25
N LYS A 211 8.11 -0.05 6.16
CA LYS A 211 7.94 1.11 7.05
C LYS A 211 7.94 2.43 6.28
N LYS A 212 8.81 2.57 5.28
CA LYS A 212 8.88 3.79 4.46
C LYS A 212 7.64 3.98 3.59
N ARG A 213 7.13 2.90 2.99
CA ARG A 213 6.00 2.96 2.04
C ARG A 213 4.64 2.90 2.73
N TRP A 214 4.45 2.00 3.70
CA TRP A 214 3.16 1.73 4.36
C TRP A 214 3.14 1.98 5.87
N GLY A 215 4.26 2.37 6.48
CA GLY A 215 4.28 2.77 7.89
C GLY A 215 4.27 1.62 8.91
N PHE A 216 4.50 0.36 8.49
CA PHE A 216 4.52 -0.78 9.41
C PHE A 216 5.66 -1.78 9.15
N GLU A 217 5.89 -2.64 10.14
CA GLU A 217 6.86 -3.74 10.09
C GLU A 217 6.11 -5.08 10.01
N CYS A 218 6.43 -5.91 9.02
CA CYS A 218 5.73 -7.16 8.79
C CYS A 218 6.11 -8.24 9.83
N THR A 219 5.12 -8.79 10.52
CA THR A 219 5.29 -9.79 11.60
C THR A 219 4.80 -11.18 11.22
N CYS A 220 4.66 -11.46 9.92
CA CYS A 220 4.25 -12.79 9.43
C CYS A 220 5.24 -13.89 9.81
N VAL A 221 4.80 -15.15 9.74
CA VAL A 221 5.63 -16.33 10.06
C VAL A 221 6.94 -16.31 9.27
N ARG A 222 6.89 -16.03 7.96
CA ARG A 222 8.09 -15.95 7.11
C ARG A 222 9.10 -14.91 7.60
N CYS A 223 8.66 -13.71 7.99
CA CYS A 223 9.54 -12.67 8.54
C CYS A 223 10.13 -13.08 9.89
N LYS A 224 9.30 -13.64 10.79
CA LYS A 224 9.75 -14.13 12.10
C LYS A 224 10.79 -15.24 11.96
N SER A 225 10.55 -16.23 11.09
CA SER A 225 11.48 -17.33 10.83
C SER A 225 12.82 -16.84 10.26
N ARG A 226 12.80 -15.86 9.34
CA ARG A 226 14.03 -15.22 8.84
C ARG A 226 14.81 -14.53 9.96
N GLY A 227 14.10 -13.85 10.88
CA GLY A 227 14.71 -13.17 12.03
C GLY A 227 15.37 -14.16 12.98
N ILE A 228 14.65 -15.23 13.34
CA ILE A 228 15.18 -16.32 14.19
C ILE A 228 16.42 -16.93 13.53
N GLY A 229 16.35 -17.30 12.25
CA GLY A 229 17.47 -17.88 11.52
C GLY A 229 18.71 -16.99 11.50
N ALA A 230 18.54 -15.67 11.33
CA ALA A 230 19.66 -14.72 11.37
C ALA A 230 20.33 -14.66 12.75
N VAL A 231 19.53 -14.62 13.83
CA VAL A 231 20.04 -14.63 15.21
C VAL A 231 20.74 -15.95 15.51
N THR A 232 20.15 -17.08 15.14
CA THR A 232 20.77 -18.40 15.31
C THR A 232 22.12 -18.49 14.61
N MET A 233 22.23 -17.99 13.37
CA MET A 233 23.50 -17.97 12.64
C MET A 233 24.55 -17.10 13.33
N LEU A 234 24.17 -15.91 13.81
CA LEU A 234 25.09 -15.06 14.57
C LEU A 234 25.60 -15.77 15.84
N PHE A 235 24.72 -16.44 16.57
CA PHE A 235 25.11 -17.20 17.76
C PHE A 235 26.03 -18.37 17.44
N VAL A 236 25.66 -19.22 16.47
CA VAL A 236 26.38 -20.46 16.16
C VAL A 236 27.69 -20.22 15.44
N VAL A 237 27.74 -19.25 14.51
CA VAL A 237 28.91 -19.04 13.64
C VAL A 237 29.87 -18.00 14.20
N VAL A 238 29.39 -17.03 14.97
CA VAL A 238 30.22 -15.92 15.46
C VAL A 238 30.42 -16.00 16.97
N LEU A 239 29.34 -15.98 17.75
CA LEU A 239 29.44 -15.83 19.21
C LEU A 239 30.01 -17.10 19.87
N LEU A 240 29.54 -18.30 19.50
CA LEU A 240 30.06 -19.54 20.07
C LEU A 240 31.56 -19.75 19.76
N PRO A 241 32.06 -19.64 18.51
CA PRO A 241 33.49 -19.77 18.24
C PRO A 241 34.33 -18.68 18.91
N MET A 242 33.85 -17.44 18.93
CA MET A 242 34.55 -16.33 19.60
C MET A 242 34.67 -16.59 21.11
N THR A 243 33.61 -17.04 21.76
CA THR A 243 33.67 -17.37 23.20
C THR A 243 34.59 -18.56 23.49
N ALA A 244 34.61 -19.58 22.63
CA ALA A 244 35.54 -20.70 22.74
C ALA A 244 37.00 -20.25 22.59
N TYR A 245 37.28 -19.37 21.62
CA TYR A 245 38.60 -18.78 21.41
C TYR A 245 39.04 -17.91 22.59
N LEU A 246 38.18 -17.02 23.09
CA LEU A 246 38.50 -16.19 24.25
C LEU A 246 38.77 -17.04 25.50
N ARG A 247 38.02 -18.15 25.67
CA ARG A 247 38.28 -19.12 26.73
C ARG A 247 39.64 -19.78 26.58
N SER A 248 40.01 -20.24 25.38
CA SER A 248 41.32 -20.89 25.17
C SER A 248 42.47 -19.92 25.46
N VAL A 249 42.37 -18.66 25.01
CA VAL A 249 43.37 -17.62 25.29
C VAL A 249 43.52 -17.36 26.79
N ASN A 250 42.41 -17.25 27.52
CA ASN A 250 42.44 -17.06 28.98
C ASN A 250 43.09 -18.24 29.70
N VAL A 251 42.76 -19.47 29.31
CA VAL A 251 43.36 -20.69 29.87
C VAL A 251 44.87 -20.70 29.62
N HIS A 252 45.32 -20.43 28.39
CA HIS A 252 46.74 -20.35 28.06
C HIS A 252 47.47 -19.29 28.90
N ARG A 253 46.91 -18.08 29.04
CA ARG A 253 47.47 -17.01 29.88
C ARG A 253 47.60 -17.42 31.35
N THR A 254 46.61 -18.12 31.90
CA THR A 254 46.70 -18.60 33.29
C THR A 254 47.77 -19.68 33.47
N GLN A 255 47.93 -20.57 32.49
CA GLN A 255 48.98 -21.60 32.52
C GLN A 255 50.38 -21.00 32.40
N GLU A 256 50.57 -19.98 31.55
CA GLU A 256 51.85 -19.26 31.47
C GLU A 256 52.20 -18.54 32.78
N LYS A 257 51.23 -17.89 33.43
CA LYS A 257 51.44 -17.27 34.75
C LYS A 257 51.80 -18.29 35.82
N GLN A 258 51.20 -19.48 35.81
CA GLN A 258 51.53 -20.55 36.76
C GLN A 258 52.91 -21.20 36.51
N ARG A 259 53.43 -21.15 35.28
CA ARG A 259 54.76 -21.68 34.92
C ARG A 259 55.92 -20.70 35.16
N GLY A 260 55.62 -19.41 35.34
CA GLY A 260 56.60 -18.35 35.62
C GLY A 260 56.80 -18.04 37.10
N VAL A 261 56.24 -18.87 38.01
CA VAL A 261 56.46 -18.88 39.46
C VAL A 261 57.22 -20.16 39.79
#